data_AF-A0A4W6DF17-F1
#
_entry.id   AF-A0A4W6DF17-F1
#
_cell.length_a   1.000
_cell.length_b   1.000
_cell.length_c   1.000
_cell.angle_alpha   90.00
_cell.angle_beta   90.00
_cell.angle_gamma   90.00
#
_symmetry.space_group_name_H-M   'P 1'
#
loop_
_entity.id
_entity.type
_entity.pdbx_description
1 polymer ?
#
loop_
_entity_poly.entity_id
_entity_poly.type
_entity_poly.pdbx_seq_one_letter_code
_entity_poly.pdbx_strand_id
1 'polypeptide(L)'
;MRMKELSLRQDPDLRKELALLARGCDFVLPSRFKKRLRAFQQGQAQVRTEEPVTTALSESIPKFYFPQGRPQANLNIDSLISKIEKIFSQFPNERATIEDMGQVAKACECPLYWKVPLFNAAGGDRTGFVSVHKVCGYVEKTCHNDASKFVHLLAKPGCNYLEQDDFIPFLQDVVNSHAGLAFLKEAPDFHSRYITTVIQRIFYNVNRSWTGKITCHELRKSNFLQNVALLDQEEDVNQLTEFFSYEHFYVIYCKFWELDTDHDLYIDQKDLARHNDQAISHKMIERIFSGTVTRDRRVYKEGRLSYADFVWFLISEEDKKTDTSIEYWFRCMDLDGDGVLSMYELEYFYEEQCQKLETMAIEPLPFEDCLCQMLDLVKPEVEGKITLRDLKRCKLSHIFFDTFFNIEKYLDHEQKDPFSVIREVETDGQEVSDWEKYAAEEYDILVAEEAANDQCNDGKLMSDYFVSN
;
A
#
# COMPACT_ATOMS: atom_id res chain seq x y z
N MET A 1 -12.90 -59.99 -16.31
CA MET A 1 -11.80 -59.45 -15.50
C MET A 1 -11.46 -58.06 -16.02
N ARG A 2 -11.93 -57.00 -15.35
CA ARG A 2 -11.55 -55.61 -15.67
C ARG A 2 -10.18 -55.34 -15.05
N MET A 3 -9.17 -55.03 -15.86
CA MET A 3 -7.93 -54.45 -15.34
C MET A 3 -8.26 -53.06 -14.78
N LYS A 4 -7.96 -52.84 -13.50
CA LYS A 4 -8.03 -51.51 -12.87
C LYS A 4 -6.95 -50.64 -13.52
N GLU A 5 -7.35 -49.52 -14.12
CA GLU A 5 -6.42 -48.46 -14.50
C GLU A 5 -5.86 -47.82 -13.23
N LEU A 6 -4.65 -48.20 -12.86
CA LEU A 6 -3.87 -47.48 -11.86
C LEU A 6 -3.35 -46.19 -12.52
N SER A 7 -3.59 -45.07 -11.85
CA SER A 7 -3.03 -43.76 -12.20
C SER A 7 -1.51 -43.86 -12.39
N LEU A 8 -0.98 -43.20 -13.44
CA LEU A 8 0.45 -43.15 -13.79
C LEU A 8 1.38 -42.80 -12.61
N ARG A 9 0.86 -42.19 -11.54
CA ARG A 9 1.63 -41.84 -10.32
C ARG A 9 1.86 -43.00 -9.35
N GLN A 10 1.17 -44.13 -9.51
CA GLN A 10 1.22 -45.26 -8.57
C GLN A 10 2.04 -46.45 -9.06
N ASP A 11 2.63 -46.38 -10.25
CA ASP A 11 3.54 -47.41 -10.77
C ASP A 11 4.96 -47.21 -10.21
N PRO A 12 5.46 -48.09 -9.32
CA PRO A 12 6.75 -47.91 -8.63
C PRO A 12 7.95 -47.92 -9.60
N ASP A 13 7.83 -48.64 -10.71
CA ASP A 13 8.92 -48.77 -11.69
C ASP A 13 9.01 -47.52 -12.58
N LEU A 14 7.86 -46.93 -12.94
CA LEU A 14 7.79 -45.67 -13.69
C LEU A 14 8.41 -44.50 -12.92
N ARG A 15 8.24 -44.49 -11.59
CA ARG A 15 8.78 -43.45 -10.71
C ARG A 15 10.31 -43.50 -10.62
N LYS A 16 10.89 -44.71 -10.65
CA LYS A 16 12.34 -44.91 -10.74
C LYS A 16 12.89 -44.51 -12.11
N GLU A 17 12.20 -44.83 -13.20
CA GLU A 17 12.63 -44.46 -14.56
C GLU A 17 12.56 -42.94 -14.80
N LEU A 18 11.54 -42.25 -14.29
CA LEU A 18 11.43 -40.78 -14.36
C LEU A 18 12.50 -40.06 -13.50
N ALA A 19 12.87 -40.63 -12.36
CA ALA A 19 13.95 -40.10 -11.52
C ALA A 19 15.34 -40.24 -12.17
N LEU A 20 15.52 -41.19 -13.09
CA LEU A 20 16.74 -41.34 -13.88
C LEU A 20 16.78 -40.34 -15.06
N LEU A 21 15.62 -40.05 -15.67
CA LEU A 21 15.47 -39.00 -16.70
C LEU A 21 15.82 -37.60 -16.18
N ALA A 22 15.46 -37.28 -14.94
CA ALA A 22 15.80 -36.00 -14.30
C ALA A 22 17.31 -35.81 -14.04
N ARG A 23 18.13 -36.86 -14.21
CA ARG A 23 19.59 -36.83 -14.01
C ARG A 23 20.40 -36.79 -15.31
N GLY A 24 19.75 -36.61 -16.46
CA GLY A 24 20.43 -36.27 -17.72
C GLY A 24 21.19 -37.42 -18.39
N CYS A 25 20.81 -38.69 -18.17
CA CYS A 25 21.40 -39.81 -18.90
C CYS A 25 20.64 -40.05 -20.23
N ASP A 26 21.33 -39.89 -21.36
CA ASP A 26 20.80 -40.19 -22.69
C ASP A 26 20.56 -41.69 -22.90
N PHE A 27 19.30 -42.12 -22.95
CA PHE A 27 18.95 -43.44 -23.46
C PHE A 27 17.64 -43.48 -24.26
N VAL A 28 17.68 -44.27 -25.34
CA VAL A 28 16.58 -44.55 -26.26
C VAL A 28 15.39 -45.20 -25.52
N LEU A 29 14.21 -44.60 -25.63
CA LEU A 29 12.97 -45.08 -25.00
C LEU A 29 12.70 -46.58 -25.32
N PRO A 30 12.46 -47.43 -24.28
CA PRO A 30 12.13 -48.83 -24.47
C PRO A 30 10.91 -49.04 -25.38
N SER A 31 10.92 -50.10 -26.18
CA SER A 31 9.88 -50.44 -27.16
C SER A 31 8.47 -50.53 -26.55
N ARG A 32 8.37 -50.85 -25.25
CA ARG A 32 7.10 -50.87 -24.50
C ARG A 32 6.51 -49.46 -24.30
N PHE A 33 7.35 -48.44 -24.10
CA PHE A 33 6.94 -47.06 -23.95
C PHE A 33 6.42 -46.49 -25.27
N LYS A 34 7.10 -46.75 -26.39
CA LYS A 34 6.63 -46.40 -27.74
C LYS A 34 5.30 -47.07 -28.08
N LYS A 35 5.06 -48.30 -27.61
CA LYS A 35 3.80 -49.03 -27.84
C LYS A 35 2.63 -48.43 -27.03
N ARG A 36 2.87 -48.01 -25.78
CA ARG A 36 1.87 -47.31 -24.95
C ARG A 36 1.61 -45.87 -25.42
N LEU A 37 2.63 -45.16 -25.90
CA LEU A 37 2.47 -43.82 -26.48
C LEU A 37 1.66 -43.86 -27.79
N ARG A 38 1.89 -44.86 -28.65
CA ARG A 38 1.08 -45.09 -29.86
C ARG A 38 -0.36 -45.48 -29.53
N ALA A 39 -0.58 -46.27 -28.46
CA ALA A 39 -1.94 -46.57 -28.00
C ALA A 39 -2.65 -45.33 -27.44
N PHE A 40 -1.92 -44.42 -26.76
CA PHE A 40 -2.45 -43.16 -26.26
C PHE A 40 -2.77 -42.18 -27.41
N GLN A 41 -1.92 -42.10 -28.44
CA GLN A 41 -2.16 -41.30 -29.66
C GLN A 41 -3.28 -41.88 -30.53
N GLN A 42 -3.42 -43.21 -30.62
CA GLN A 42 -4.55 -43.85 -31.32
C GLN A 42 -5.87 -43.73 -30.56
N GLY A 43 -5.83 -43.55 -29.22
CA GLY A 43 -7.01 -43.22 -28.42
C GLY A 43 -7.51 -41.78 -28.59
N GLN A 44 -6.66 -40.86 -29.06
CA GLN A 44 -7.04 -39.47 -29.37
C GLN A 44 -7.59 -39.26 -30.79
N ALA A 45 -7.58 -40.29 -31.65
CA ALA A 45 -8.12 -40.21 -33.01
C ALA A 45 -9.62 -40.56 -33.12
N GLN A 46 -10.27 -40.94 -32.01
CA GLN A 46 -11.72 -40.94 -31.92
C GLN A 46 -12.16 -39.71 -31.11
N VAL A 47 -12.25 -38.58 -31.81
CA VAL A 47 -13.15 -37.50 -31.41
C VAL A 47 -14.55 -38.11 -31.47
N ARG A 48 -15.02 -38.66 -30.34
CA ARG A 48 -16.45 -38.71 -30.09
C ARG A 48 -16.90 -37.27 -30.19
N THR A 49 -17.77 -36.99 -31.15
CA THR A 49 -18.62 -35.82 -31.12
C THR A 49 -19.31 -35.87 -29.76
N GLU A 50 -18.80 -35.10 -28.79
CA GLU A 50 -19.51 -34.90 -27.55
C GLU A 50 -20.81 -34.21 -27.96
N GLU A 51 -21.92 -34.96 -27.89
CA GLU A 51 -23.22 -34.33 -27.83
C GLU A 51 -23.16 -33.26 -26.73
N PRO A 52 -23.63 -32.04 -27.01
CA PRO A 52 -23.57 -30.97 -26.03
C PRO A 52 -24.26 -31.48 -24.76
N VAL A 53 -23.51 -31.53 -23.66
CA VAL A 53 -24.09 -31.77 -22.34
C VAL A 53 -25.18 -30.71 -22.19
N THR A 54 -26.44 -31.16 -22.21
CA THR A 54 -27.59 -30.28 -22.00
C THR A 54 -27.35 -29.51 -20.70
N THR A 55 -27.17 -28.20 -20.85
CA THR A 55 -26.93 -27.21 -19.80
C THR A 55 -28.17 -27.07 -18.91
N ALA A 56 -28.46 -28.08 -18.09
CA ALA A 56 -29.56 -28.01 -17.11
C ALA A 56 -29.13 -27.32 -15.80
N LEU A 57 -27.84 -27.10 -15.58
CA LEU A 57 -27.32 -26.40 -14.37
C LEU A 57 -27.14 -24.89 -14.55
N SER A 58 -27.20 -24.36 -15.78
CA SER A 58 -26.98 -22.93 -16.04
C SER A 58 -28.20 -22.05 -15.79
N GLU A 59 -29.40 -22.64 -15.66
CA GLU A 59 -30.61 -21.86 -15.37
C GLU A 59 -30.78 -21.58 -13.86
N SER A 60 -30.23 -22.42 -12.98
CA SER A 60 -30.43 -22.27 -11.52
C SER A 60 -29.44 -21.33 -10.83
N ILE A 61 -28.23 -21.14 -11.38
CA ILE A 61 -27.20 -20.26 -10.81
C ILE A 61 -26.81 -19.22 -11.87
N PRO A 62 -27.29 -17.98 -11.76
CA PRO A 62 -26.90 -16.92 -12.68
C PRO A 62 -25.40 -16.63 -12.58
N LYS A 63 -24.82 -16.03 -13.62
CA LYS A 63 -23.43 -15.56 -13.59
C LYS A 63 -23.23 -14.66 -12.37
N PHE A 64 -22.31 -15.03 -11.48
CA PHE A 64 -22.03 -14.31 -10.23
C PHE A 64 -20.62 -13.68 -10.21
N TYR A 65 -19.72 -14.14 -11.07
CA TYR A 65 -18.36 -13.61 -11.20
C TYR A 65 -18.23 -12.64 -12.38
N PHE A 66 -17.83 -11.40 -12.07
CA PHE A 66 -17.70 -10.30 -13.02
C PHE A 66 -16.37 -9.57 -12.81
N PRO A 67 -15.30 -9.94 -13.54
CA PRO A 67 -13.97 -9.35 -13.37
C PRO A 67 -13.95 -7.82 -13.52
N GLN A 68 -14.72 -7.30 -14.46
CA GLN A 68 -14.78 -5.87 -14.80
C GLN A 68 -16.01 -5.17 -14.21
N GLY A 69 -16.58 -5.72 -13.15
CA GLY A 69 -17.82 -5.23 -12.56
C GLY A 69 -19.07 -5.79 -13.22
N ARG A 70 -20.20 -5.71 -12.50
CA ARG A 70 -21.50 -6.17 -13.01
C ARG A 70 -21.99 -5.18 -14.08
N PRO A 71 -22.34 -5.65 -15.29
CA PRO A 71 -22.98 -4.80 -16.28
C PRO A 71 -24.23 -4.14 -15.70
N GLN A 72 -24.36 -2.84 -15.84
CA GLN A 72 -25.56 -2.13 -15.43
C GLN A 72 -26.63 -2.33 -16.51
N ALA A 73 -27.86 -2.66 -16.09
CA ALA A 73 -28.93 -3.08 -16.99
C ALA A 73 -29.39 -2.01 -17.99
N ASN A 74 -29.07 -0.73 -17.78
CA ASN A 74 -29.62 0.41 -18.52
C ASN A 74 -28.59 1.51 -18.88
N LEU A 75 -27.30 1.19 -19.02
CA LEU A 75 -26.32 2.19 -19.50
C LEU A 75 -26.58 2.51 -20.97
N ASN A 76 -27.05 3.73 -21.25
CA ASN A 76 -27.21 4.22 -22.62
C ASN A 76 -25.86 4.74 -23.14
N ILE A 77 -25.02 3.79 -23.56
CA ILE A 77 -23.68 4.05 -24.13
C ILE A 77 -23.79 5.01 -25.32
N ASP A 78 -24.81 4.88 -26.17
CA ASP A 78 -25.03 5.75 -27.32
C ASP A 78 -25.25 7.21 -26.91
N SER A 79 -25.96 7.44 -25.80
CA SER A 79 -26.14 8.80 -25.29
C SER A 79 -24.85 9.39 -24.72
N LEU A 80 -24.00 8.56 -24.11
CA LEU A 80 -22.69 8.97 -23.59
C LEU A 80 -21.73 9.30 -24.75
N ILE A 81 -21.70 8.46 -25.79
CA ILE A 81 -20.94 8.73 -27.03
C ILE A 81 -21.43 10.03 -27.68
N SER A 82 -22.75 10.22 -27.81
CA SER A 82 -23.33 11.45 -28.38
C SER A 82 -22.94 12.71 -27.59
N LYS A 83 -22.88 12.62 -26.24
CA LYS A 83 -22.39 13.73 -25.39
C LYS A 83 -20.92 14.04 -25.69
N ILE A 84 -20.08 13.01 -25.82
CA ILE A 84 -18.65 13.15 -26.09
C ILE A 84 -18.44 13.78 -27.47
N GLU A 85 -19.08 13.25 -28.53
CA GLU A 85 -19.01 13.80 -29.88
C GLU A 85 -19.43 15.28 -29.92
N LYS A 86 -20.50 15.64 -29.21
CA LYS A 86 -20.95 17.03 -29.11
C LYS A 86 -19.90 17.94 -28.46
N ILE A 87 -19.19 17.47 -27.45
CA ILE A 87 -18.09 18.23 -26.83
C ILE A 87 -16.92 18.36 -27.81
N PHE A 88 -16.51 17.26 -28.46
CA PHE A 88 -15.42 17.28 -29.43
C PHE A 88 -15.69 18.17 -30.65
N SER A 89 -16.96 18.31 -31.08
CA SER A 89 -17.34 19.21 -32.18
C SER A 89 -17.05 20.69 -31.90
N GLN A 90 -16.84 21.07 -30.62
CA GLN A 90 -16.50 22.43 -30.22
C GLN A 90 -15.00 22.69 -30.25
N PHE A 91 -14.17 21.64 -30.33
CA PHE A 91 -12.72 21.77 -30.33
C PHE A 91 -12.16 21.93 -31.76
N PRO A 92 -11.06 22.68 -31.93
CA PRO A 92 -10.40 22.81 -33.23
C PRO A 92 -10.02 21.45 -33.82
N ASN A 93 -10.49 21.17 -35.04
CA ASN A 93 -10.28 19.89 -35.74
C ASN A 93 -10.77 18.65 -34.99
N GLU A 94 -11.73 18.79 -34.07
CA GLU A 94 -12.24 17.70 -33.22
C GLU A 94 -11.12 17.00 -32.43
N ARG A 95 -10.16 17.79 -31.96
CA ARG A 95 -9.01 17.35 -31.17
C ARG A 95 -8.97 18.09 -29.85
N ALA A 96 -8.97 17.32 -28.75
CA ALA A 96 -8.84 17.85 -27.40
C ALA A 96 -7.37 17.85 -26.98
N THR A 97 -6.88 18.99 -26.50
CA THR A 97 -5.60 19.11 -25.79
C THR A 97 -5.80 18.81 -24.31
N ILE A 98 -4.73 18.79 -23.52
CA ILE A 98 -4.85 18.53 -22.07
C ILE A 98 -5.73 19.57 -21.35
N GLU A 99 -5.72 20.82 -21.81
CA GLU A 99 -6.54 21.91 -21.24
C GLU A 99 -8.05 21.66 -21.43
N ASP A 100 -8.42 20.99 -22.51
CA ASP A 100 -9.80 20.66 -22.85
C ASP A 100 -10.34 19.46 -22.05
N MET A 101 -9.44 18.66 -21.44
CA MET A 101 -9.79 17.35 -20.88
C MET A 101 -10.67 17.42 -19.63
N GLY A 102 -10.74 18.56 -18.95
CA GLY A 102 -11.73 18.75 -17.88
C GLY A 102 -13.16 18.66 -18.39
N GLN A 103 -13.44 19.26 -19.57
CA GLN A 103 -14.75 19.17 -20.21
C GLN A 103 -15.03 17.75 -20.72
N VAL A 104 -13.99 17.07 -21.24
CA VAL A 104 -14.09 15.68 -21.71
C VAL A 104 -14.35 14.71 -20.55
N ALA A 105 -13.68 14.87 -19.41
CA ALA A 105 -13.90 14.04 -18.21
C ALA A 105 -15.34 14.13 -17.73
N LYS A 106 -15.88 15.35 -17.65
CA LYS A 106 -17.29 15.60 -17.32
C LYS A 106 -18.25 14.96 -18.33
N ALA A 107 -17.94 15.03 -19.62
CA ALA A 107 -18.73 14.38 -20.67
C ALA A 107 -18.72 12.85 -20.56
N CYS A 108 -17.62 12.28 -20.09
CA CYS A 108 -17.46 10.85 -19.80
C CYS A 108 -18.06 10.43 -18.43
N GLU A 109 -18.72 11.34 -17.71
CA GLU A 109 -19.25 11.12 -16.36
C GLU A 109 -18.17 10.65 -15.37
N CYS A 110 -16.96 11.18 -15.51
CA CYS A 110 -15.81 10.93 -14.64
C CYS A 110 -15.51 12.18 -13.78
N PRO A 111 -14.91 12.02 -12.58
CA PRO A 111 -14.39 13.14 -11.80
C PRO A 111 -13.37 13.98 -12.57
N LEU A 112 -13.25 15.27 -12.23
CA LEU A 112 -12.38 16.22 -12.95
C LEU A 112 -10.92 15.72 -13.07
N TYR A 113 -10.36 15.23 -11.97
CA TYR A 113 -8.96 14.76 -11.90
C TYR A 113 -8.70 13.44 -12.66
N TRP A 114 -9.70 12.90 -13.35
CA TRP A 114 -9.48 11.82 -14.32
C TRP A 114 -9.02 12.35 -15.69
N LYS A 115 -8.93 13.68 -15.86
CA LYS A 115 -8.54 14.34 -17.11
C LYS A 115 -7.20 13.84 -17.69
N VAL A 116 -6.13 13.77 -16.88
CA VAL A 116 -4.83 13.23 -17.34
C VAL A 116 -4.86 11.72 -17.56
N PRO A 117 -5.39 10.88 -16.65
CA PRO A 117 -5.62 9.47 -16.91
C PRO A 117 -6.33 9.18 -18.25
N LEU A 118 -7.42 9.89 -18.54
CA LEU A 118 -8.15 9.78 -19.80
C LEU A 118 -7.31 10.21 -21.00
N PHE A 119 -6.59 11.33 -20.88
CA PHE A 119 -5.73 11.87 -21.93
C PHE A 119 -4.60 10.89 -22.31
N ASN A 120 -3.89 10.39 -21.30
CA ASN A 120 -2.77 9.46 -21.48
C ASN A 120 -3.24 8.11 -22.02
N ALA A 121 -4.35 7.58 -21.51
CA ALA A 121 -4.93 6.34 -22.04
C ALA A 121 -5.29 6.49 -23.53
N ALA A 122 -5.83 7.64 -23.95
CA ALA A 122 -6.07 7.95 -25.36
C ALA A 122 -4.79 8.31 -26.15
N GLY A 123 -3.60 8.20 -25.55
CA GLY A 123 -2.31 8.42 -26.18
C GLY A 123 -2.00 9.90 -26.47
N GLY A 124 -2.65 10.81 -25.73
CA GLY A 124 -2.47 12.25 -25.87
C GLY A 124 -1.07 12.73 -25.45
N ASP A 125 -0.44 12.04 -24.50
CA ASP A 125 0.95 12.24 -24.06
C ASP A 125 1.95 12.18 -25.24
N ARG A 126 1.68 11.32 -26.23
CA ARG A 126 2.55 11.13 -27.41
C ARG A 126 2.23 12.08 -28.56
N THR A 127 0.97 12.48 -28.70
CA THR A 127 0.50 13.27 -29.85
C THR A 127 0.25 14.73 -29.53
N GLY A 128 0.21 15.12 -28.26
CA GLY A 128 -0.18 16.45 -27.78
C GLY A 128 -1.69 16.72 -27.78
N PHE A 129 -2.48 15.81 -28.36
CA PHE A 129 -3.94 15.90 -28.45
C PHE A 129 -4.56 14.50 -28.55
N VAL A 130 -5.86 14.39 -28.28
CA VAL A 130 -6.66 13.18 -28.47
C VAL A 130 -7.82 13.44 -29.42
N SER A 131 -8.22 12.43 -30.20
CA SER A 131 -9.40 12.51 -31.07
C SER A 131 -10.61 11.84 -30.43
N VAL A 132 -11.81 12.24 -30.88
CA VAL A 132 -13.09 11.68 -30.42
C VAL A 132 -13.12 10.16 -30.48
N HIS A 133 -12.68 9.57 -31.60
CA HIS A 133 -12.65 8.12 -31.79
C HIS A 133 -11.82 7.38 -30.72
N LYS A 134 -10.69 7.96 -30.30
CA LYS A 134 -9.86 7.32 -29.27
C LYS A 134 -10.55 7.34 -27.91
N VAL A 135 -11.23 8.44 -27.56
CA VAL A 135 -11.95 8.57 -26.28
C VAL A 135 -13.20 7.69 -26.25
N CYS A 136 -14.01 7.69 -27.32
CA CYS A 136 -15.17 6.80 -27.44
C CYS A 136 -14.77 5.33 -27.33
N GLY A 137 -13.63 4.94 -27.91
CA GLY A 137 -13.09 3.58 -27.77
C GLY A 137 -12.75 3.17 -26.33
N TYR A 138 -12.63 4.10 -25.37
CA TYR A 138 -12.52 3.79 -23.95
C TYR A 138 -13.88 3.64 -23.26
N VAL A 139 -14.87 4.42 -23.67
CA VAL A 139 -16.24 4.33 -23.17
C VAL A 139 -16.92 3.03 -23.60
N GLU A 140 -16.61 2.55 -24.80
CA GLU A 140 -17.10 1.28 -25.33
C GLU A 140 -16.46 0.05 -24.67
N LYS A 141 -15.35 0.21 -23.91
CA LYS A 141 -14.73 -0.92 -23.20
C LYS A 141 -15.62 -1.43 -22.08
N THR A 142 -15.55 -2.74 -21.84
CA THR A 142 -16.30 -3.42 -20.79
C THR A 142 -15.73 -3.14 -19.40
N CYS A 143 -15.81 -1.91 -18.92
CA CYS A 143 -15.52 -1.50 -17.54
C CYS A 143 -16.80 -0.96 -16.92
N HIS A 144 -17.38 -1.69 -15.97
CA HIS A 144 -18.74 -1.42 -15.48
C HIS A 144 -18.78 -0.73 -14.11
N ASN A 145 -17.63 -0.41 -13.52
CA ASN A 145 -17.52 0.39 -12.31
C ASN A 145 -16.26 1.26 -12.33
N ASP A 146 -16.21 2.25 -11.44
CA ASP A 146 -15.16 3.27 -11.46
C ASP A 146 -13.78 2.67 -11.14
N ALA A 147 -13.68 1.68 -10.26
CA ALA A 147 -12.42 1.00 -10.01
C ALA A 147 -11.86 0.30 -11.26
N SER A 148 -12.71 -0.42 -12.02
CA SER A 148 -12.30 -1.06 -13.27
C SER A 148 -11.89 -0.04 -14.33
N LYS A 149 -12.63 1.07 -14.45
CA LYS A 149 -12.29 2.16 -15.36
C LYS A 149 -10.94 2.78 -14.98
N PHE A 150 -10.76 3.15 -13.71
CA PHE A 150 -9.55 3.80 -13.21
C PHE A 150 -8.32 2.91 -13.39
N VAL A 151 -8.39 1.63 -13.00
CA VAL A 151 -7.30 0.68 -13.24
C VAL A 151 -7.02 0.55 -14.73
N HIS A 152 -8.04 0.46 -15.58
CA HIS A 152 -7.85 0.35 -17.03
C HIS A 152 -7.20 1.60 -17.65
N LEU A 153 -7.44 2.78 -17.08
CA LEU A 153 -6.85 4.04 -17.56
C LEU A 153 -5.37 4.18 -17.20
N LEU A 154 -4.97 3.74 -16.01
CA LEU A 154 -3.59 3.92 -15.52
C LEU A 154 -2.69 2.71 -15.81
N ALA A 155 -3.25 1.50 -15.89
CA ALA A 155 -2.45 0.28 -16.00
C ALA A 155 -1.67 0.22 -17.32
N LYS A 156 -0.44 -0.28 -17.22
CA LYS A 156 0.38 -0.64 -18.39
C LYS A 156 -0.35 -1.67 -19.28
N PRO A 157 -0.11 -1.67 -20.61
CA PRO A 157 -0.76 -2.61 -21.52
C PRO A 157 -0.56 -4.07 -21.10
N GLY A 158 -1.66 -4.80 -20.94
CA GLY A 158 -1.66 -6.21 -20.54
C GLY A 158 -1.70 -6.45 -19.02
N CYS A 159 -1.59 -5.39 -18.21
CA CYS A 159 -1.76 -5.46 -16.75
C CYS A 159 -3.21 -5.19 -16.35
N ASN A 160 -3.65 -5.82 -15.25
CA ASN A 160 -4.96 -5.63 -14.63
C ASN A 160 -4.84 -5.14 -13.17
N TYR A 161 -3.74 -4.45 -12.89
CA TYR A 161 -3.35 -3.92 -11.59
C TYR A 161 -2.52 -2.64 -11.82
N LEU A 162 -2.35 -1.85 -10.76
CA LEU A 162 -1.54 -0.63 -10.76
C LEU A 162 -0.29 -0.81 -9.90
N GLU A 163 0.85 -0.41 -10.44
CA GLU A 163 2.14 -0.27 -9.74
C GLU A 163 2.34 1.20 -9.31
N GLN A 164 3.34 1.48 -8.48
CA GLN A 164 3.58 2.84 -7.94
C GLN A 164 3.73 3.88 -9.06
N ASP A 165 4.54 3.57 -10.08
CA ASP A 165 4.81 4.49 -11.21
C ASP A 165 3.55 4.85 -12.02
N ASP A 166 2.53 3.99 -12.01
CA ASP A 166 1.30 4.21 -12.78
C ASP A 166 0.50 5.41 -12.22
N PHE A 167 0.72 5.79 -10.96
CA PHE A 167 0.07 6.94 -10.31
C PHE A 167 0.78 8.28 -10.57
N ILE A 168 2.04 8.27 -11.04
CA ILE A 168 2.83 9.50 -11.21
C ILE A 168 2.14 10.50 -12.13
N PRO A 169 1.65 10.14 -13.34
CA PRO A 169 1.02 11.13 -14.22
C PRO A 169 -0.26 11.72 -13.63
N PHE A 170 -1.03 10.90 -12.90
CA PHE A 170 -2.24 11.36 -12.20
C PHE A 170 -1.88 12.37 -11.10
N LEU A 171 -0.93 12.06 -10.23
CA LEU A 171 -0.55 12.95 -9.13
C LEU A 171 0.17 14.21 -9.60
N GLN A 172 0.95 14.13 -10.68
CA GLN A 172 1.54 15.31 -11.30
C GLN A 172 0.46 16.30 -11.75
N ASP A 173 -0.66 15.81 -12.28
CA ASP A 173 -1.80 16.64 -12.64
C ASP A 173 -2.46 17.29 -11.42
N VAL A 174 -2.60 16.53 -10.32
CA VAL A 174 -3.12 17.04 -9.04
C VAL A 174 -2.28 18.22 -8.56
N VAL A 175 -0.95 18.05 -8.46
CA VAL A 175 -0.01 19.13 -8.10
C VAL A 175 -0.12 20.32 -9.05
N ASN A 176 -0.25 20.06 -10.36
CA ASN A 176 -0.30 21.11 -11.37
C ASN A 176 -1.63 21.87 -11.43
N SER A 177 -2.73 21.34 -10.88
CA SER A 177 -4.05 21.93 -11.11
C SER A 177 -4.91 22.18 -9.87
N HIS A 178 -4.60 21.55 -8.72
CA HIS A 178 -5.31 21.84 -7.48
C HIS A 178 -4.91 23.19 -6.89
N ALA A 179 -5.90 23.99 -6.48
CA ALA A 179 -5.65 25.34 -5.96
C ALA A 179 -4.83 25.31 -4.66
N GLY A 180 -5.17 24.41 -3.73
CA GLY A 180 -4.43 24.18 -2.48
C GLY A 180 -2.99 23.66 -2.64
N LEU A 181 -2.52 23.38 -3.87
CA LEU A 181 -1.13 23.00 -4.15
C LEU A 181 -0.42 23.99 -5.09
N ALA A 182 -1.04 25.13 -5.39
CA ALA A 182 -0.50 26.09 -6.35
C ALA A 182 0.89 26.62 -5.95
N PHE A 183 1.14 26.79 -4.64
CA PHE A 183 2.44 27.22 -4.11
C PHE A 183 3.54 26.19 -4.37
N LEU A 184 3.19 24.90 -4.40
CA LEU A 184 4.16 23.83 -4.59
C LEU A 184 4.79 23.93 -5.97
N LYS A 185 4.07 24.43 -6.99
CA LYS A 185 4.52 24.55 -8.39
C LYS A 185 5.88 25.24 -8.57
N GLU A 186 6.20 26.19 -7.71
CA GLU A 186 7.45 26.96 -7.76
C GLU A 186 8.64 26.21 -7.09
N ALA A 187 8.41 25.06 -6.47
CA ALA A 187 9.38 24.27 -5.70
C ALA A 187 9.53 22.83 -6.23
N PRO A 188 10.23 22.62 -7.37
CA PRO A 188 10.28 21.32 -8.07
C PRO A 188 10.88 20.18 -7.25
N ASP A 189 11.82 20.46 -6.33
CA ASP A 189 12.41 19.43 -5.47
C ASP A 189 11.35 18.78 -4.54
N PHE A 190 10.41 19.59 -4.04
CA PHE A 190 9.31 19.14 -3.19
C PHE A 190 8.20 18.44 -3.98
N HIS A 191 8.06 18.65 -5.29
CA HIS A 191 7.05 17.95 -6.11
C HIS A 191 7.25 16.45 -6.06
N SER A 192 8.49 16.03 -6.34
CA SER A 192 8.83 14.60 -6.42
C SER A 192 8.61 13.92 -5.08
N ARG A 193 8.88 14.62 -3.97
CA ARG A 193 8.71 14.13 -2.61
C ARG A 193 7.25 14.02 -2.23
N TYR A 194 6.46 15.06 -2.49
CA TYR A 194 5.01 15.03 -2.27
C TYR A 194 4.35 13.88 -3.04
N ILE A 195 4.63 13.76 -4.34
CA ILE A 195 4.10 12.66 -5.17
C ILE A 195 4.51 11.30 -4.60
N THR A 196 5.78 11.13 -4.23
CA THR A 196 6.27 9.88 -3.62
C THR A 196 5.51 9.54 -2.35
N THR A 197 5.31 10.51 -1.46
CA THR A 197 4.59 10.34 -0.19
C THR A 197 3.14 9.98 -0.42
N VAL A 198 2.43 10.68 -1.29
CA VAL A 198 1.04 10.36 -1.63
C VAL A 198 0.94 8.95 -2.22
N ILE A 199 1.86 8.53 -3.10
CA ILE A 199 1.92 7.14 -3.60
C ILE A 199 2.10 6.15 -2.46
N GLN A 200 3.03 6.39 -1.54
CA GLN A 200 3.24 5.49 -0.41
C GLN A 200 1.99 5.39 0.46
N ARG A 201 1.31 6.49 0.75
CA ARG A 201 0.04 6.52 1.51
C ARG A 201 -1.09 5.78 0.78
N ILE A 202 -1.18 5.93 -0.55
CA ILE A 202 -2.11 5.14 -1.38
C ILE A 202 -1.84 3.65 -1.21
N PHE A 203 -0.58 3.20 -1.35
CA PHE A 203 -0.26 1.79 -1.23
C PHE A 203 -0.43 1.27 0.20
N TYR A 204 -0.12 2.08 1.21
CA TYR A 204 -0.30 1.77 2.62
C TYR A 204 -1.77 1.48 2.96
N ASN A 205 -2.69 2.32 2.47
CA ASN A 205 -4.11 2.22 2.76
C ASN A 205 -4.87 1.26 1.80
N VAL A 206 -4.44 1.15 0.54
CA VAL A 206 -5.18 0.40 -0.49
C VAL A 206 -4.60 -1.00 -0.74
N ASN A 207 -3.27 -1.15 -0.83
CA ASN A 207 -2.64 -2.42 -1.23
C ASN A 207 -2.48 -3.38 -0.04
N ARG A 208 -3.59 -3.77 0.57
CA ARG A 208 -3.64 -4.64 1.76
C ARG A 208 -3.03 -6.04 1.54
N SER A 209 -2.80 -6.44 0.29
CA SER A 209 -2.10 -7.69 -0.03
C SER A 209 -0.57 -7.60 0.05
N TRP A 210 0.02 -6.42 0.24
CA TRP A 210 1.47 -6.15 0.22
C TRP A 210 2.19 -6.46 -1.10
N THR A 211 1.46 -6.87 -2.14
CA THR A 211 2.00 -7.37 -3.42
C THR A 211 2.71 -6.33 -4.28
N GLY A 212 2.48 -5.04 -4.01
CA GLY A 212 2.91 -3.93 -4.85
C GLY A 212 2.07 -3.72 -6.10
N LYS A 213 0.90 -4.35 -6.14
CA LYS A 213 -0.01 -4.34 -7.29
C LYS A 213 -1.43 -4.09 -6.81
N ILE A 214 -1.88 -2.84 -6.89
CA ILE A 214 -3.26 -2.49 -6.53
C ILE A 214 -4.22 -3.07 -7.57
N THR A 215 -5.10 -3.95 -7.12
CA THR A 215 -6.13 -4.58 -7.96
C THR A 215 -7.44 -3.80 -7.94
N CYS A 216 -8.32 -4.05 -8.93
CA CYS A 216 -9.69 -3.52 -8.90
C CYS A 216 -10.47 -3.95 -7.64
N HIS A 217 -10.09 -5.05 -6.99
CA HIS A 217 -10.74 -5.50 -5.76
C HIS A 217 -10.34 -4.65 -4.56
N GLU A 218 -9.03 -4.42 -4.38
CA GLU A 218 -8.49 -3.57 -3.32
C GLU A 218 -8.99 -2.14 -3.47
N LEU A 219 -8.95 -1.59 -4.68
CA LEU A 219 -9.44 -0.24 -4.96
C LEU A 219 -10.92 -0.07 -4.59
N ARG A 220 -11.77 -1.07 -4.85
CA ARG A 220 -13.20 -1.06 -4.47
C ARG A 220 -13.45 -1.14 -2.97
N LYS A 221 -12.51 -1.72 -2.21
CA LYS A 221 -12.61 -1.83 -0.75
C LYS A 221 -12.01 -0.62 -0.03
N SER A 222 -11.30 0.23 -0.75
CA SER A 222 -10.80 1.50 -0.25
C SER A 222 -11.78 2.65 -0.50
N ASN A 223 -11.44 3.79 0.06
CA ASN A 223 -12.07 5.11 -0.14
C ASN A 223 -11.26 6.02 -1.08
N PHE A 224 -10.25 5.50 -1.78
CA PHE A 224 -9.36 6.32 -2.62
C PHE A 224 -10.12 7.06 -3.73
N LEU A 225 -11.02 6.38 -4.46
CA LEU A 225 -11.76 7.03 -5.57
C LEU A 225 -12.77 8.08 -5.08
N GLN A 226 -13.28 7.91 -3.86
CA GLN A 226 -14.11 8.91 -3.19
C GLN A 226 -13.28 10.17 -2.92
N ASN A 227 -12.06 10.02 -2.38
CA ASN A 227 -11.15 11.15 -2.19
C ASN A 227 -10.73 11.81 -3.51
N VAL A 228 -10.49 11.03 -4.58
CA VAL A 228 -10.22 11.59 -5.92
C VAL A 228 -11.37 12.46 -6.43
N ALA A 229 -12.62 12.09 -6.12
CA ALA A 229 -13.79 12.89 -6.48
C ALA A 229 -13.95 14.16 -5.62
N LEU A 230 -13.43 14.17 -4.40
CA LEU A 230 -13.45 15.33 -3.50
C LEU A 230 -12.39 16.37 -3.83
N LEU A 231 -11.32 16.02 -4.55
CA LEU A 231 -10.30 16.99 -5.01
C LEU A 231 -10.86 18.17 -5.83
N ASP A 232 -12.03 18.01 -6.49
CA ASP A 232 -12.69 19.10 -7.24
C ASP A 232 -13.61 19.95 -6.34
N GLN A 233 -13.89 19.49 -5.12
CA GLN A 233 -14.86 20.09 -4.21
C GLN A 233 -14.18 20.77 -3.01
N GLU A 234 -13.07 20.22 -2.54
CA GLU A 234 -12.31 20.71 -1.40
C GLU A 234 -11.16 21.62 -1.88
N GLU A 235 -11.26 22.93 -1.65
CA GLU A 235 -10.22 23.88 -2.05
C GLU A 235 -8.94 23.72 -1.20
N ASP A 236 -9.12 23.38 0.09
CA ASP A 236 -8.05 23.07 1.02
C ASP A 236 -7.72 21.56 0.96
N VAL A 237 -6.55 21.25 0.39
CA VAL A 237 -6.07 19.87 0.24
C VAL A 237 -5.82 19.19 1.58
N ASN A 238 -5.62 19.95 2.67
CA ASN A 238 -5.34 19.40 3.99
C ASN A 238 -6.57 18.77 4.64
N GLN A 239 -7.79 19.12 4.20
CA GLN A 239 -9.02 18.42 4.60
C GLN A 239 -9.10 16.99 4.06
N LEU A 240 -8.32 16.66 3.01
CA LEU A 240 -8.22 15.32 2.44
C LEU A 240 -7.12 14.52 3.14
N THR A 241 -7.32 14.30 4.44
CA THR A 241 -6.32 13.77 5.37
C THR A 241 -5.80 12.40 4.96
N GLU A 242 -6.63 11.52 4.39
CA GLU A 242 -6.30 10.11 4.13
C GLU A 242 -5.17 9.89 3.09
N PHE A 243 -5.04 10.79 2.11
CA PHE A 243 -4.09 10.62 1.00
C PHE A 243 -3.35 11.90 0.63
N PHE A 244 -4.07 13.01 0.46
CA PHE A 244 -3.57 14.18 -0.29
C PHE A 244 -3.07 15.34 0.59
N SER A 245 -3.38 15.35 1.88
CA SER A 245 -2.95 16.41 2.81
C SER A 245 -1.46 16.76 2.64
N TYR A 246 -1.19 18.05 2.43
CA TYR A 246 0.15 18.60 2.32
C TYR A 246 0.81 18.69 3.69
N GLU A 247 0.05 19.03 4.74
CA GLU A 247 0.55 19.06 6.13
C GLU A 247 1.15 17.73 6.54
N HIS A 248 0.44 16.63 6.27
CA HIS A 248 0.94 15.29 6.55
C HIS A 248 2.23 14.98 5.78
N PHE A 249 2.30 15.38 4.51
CA PHE A 249 3.53 15.24 3.73
C PHE A 249 4.68 16.03 4.34
N TYR A 250 4.43 17.27 4.76
CA TYR A 250 5.44 18.17 5.28
C TYR A 250 6.07 17.60 6.56
N VAL A 251 5.26 17.11 7.50
CA VAL A 251 5.74 16.44 8.71
C VAL A 251 6.62 15.24 8.36
N ILE A 252 6.16 14.34 7.48
CA ILE A 252 6.94 13.16 7.06
C ILE A 252 8.28 13.59 6.46
N TYR A 253 8.27 14.62 5.63
CA TYR A 253 9.46 15.12 4.96
C TYR A 253 10.45 15.75 5.95
N CYS A 254 10.00 16.61 6.86
CA CYS A 254 10.86 17.24 7.87
C CYS A 254 11.50 16.20 8.80
N LYS A 255 10.72 15.23 9.30
CA LYS A 255 11.25 14.13 10.12
C LYS A 255 12.29 13.29 9.39
N PHE A 256 12.14 13.07 8.08
CA PHE A 256 13.17 12.42 7.29
C PHE A 256 14.42 13.30 7.14
N TRP A 257 14.22 14.58 6.83
CA TRP A 257 15.29 15.55 6.58
C TRP A 257 16.18 15.76 7.81
N GLU A 258 15.62 15.71 9.01
CA GLU A 258 16.36 15.76 10.27
C GLU A 258 17.35 14.58 10.44
N LEU A 259 17.01 13.42 9.88
CA LEU A 259 17.84 12.21 9.97
C LEU A 259 18.88 12.14 8.83
N ASP A 260 18.49 12.50 7.61
CA ASP A 260 19.32 12.50 6.39
C ASP A 260 20.28 13.71 6.35
N THR A 261 21.27 13.69 7.26
CA THR A 261 22.21 14.81 7.45
C THR A 261 23.22 15.01 6.30
N ASP A 262 23.47 13.98 5.48
CA ASP A 262 24.33 14.07 4.29
C ASP A 262 23.53 14.28 2.99
N HIS A 263 22.20 14.34 3.09
CA HIS A 263 21.26 14.68 2.02
C HIS A 263 21.38 13.74 0.82
N ASP A 264 21.67 12.46 1.08
CA ASP A 264 21.81 11.44 0.04
C ASP A 264 20.49 10.72 -0.28
N LEU A 265 19.42 11.06 0.45
CA LEU A 265 18.05 10.54 0.34
C LEU A 265 17.88 9.11 0.84
N TYR A 266 18.85 8.64 1.62
CA TYR A 266 18.81 7.42 2.37
C TYR A 266 19.16 7.66 3.84
N ILE A 267 18.71 6.75 4.70
CA ILE A 267 19.08 6.73 6.11
C ILE A 267 19.58 5.34 6.48
N ASP A 268 20.63 5.26 7.29
CA ASP A 268 21.12 4.01 7.85
C ASP A 268 20.51 3.71 9.24
N GLN A 269 20.94 2.60 9.87
CA GLN A 269 20.42 2.22 11.19
C GLN A 269 20.75 3.25 12.29
N LYS A 270 21.89 3.94 12.18
CA LYS A 270 22.31 4.96 13.16
C LYS A 270 21.49 6.22 12.97
N ASP A 271 21.18 6.57 11.73
CA ASP A 271 20.27 7.67 11.43
C ASP A 271 18.90 7.37 12.03
N LEU A 272 18.32 6.20 11.73
CA LEU A 272 17.00 5.83 12.26
C LEU A 272 16.98 5.74 13.79
N ALA A 273 18.07 5.30 14.42
CA ALA A 273 18.17 5.26 15.88
C ALA A 273 18.03 6.64 16.55
N ARG A 274 18.35 7.74 15.84
CA ARG A 274 18.19 9.11 16.38
C ARG A 274 16.73 9.58 16.38
N HIS A 275 15.84 8.89 15.70
CA HIS A 275 14.42 9.24 15.69
C HIS A 275 13.79 9.09 17.08
N ASN A 276 13.00 10.09 17.50
CA ASN A 276 12.31 10.18 18.80
C ASN A 276 13.22 9.75 19.97
N ASP A 277 14.40 10.37 20.09
CA ASP A 277 15.34 10.15 21.20
C ASP A 277 15.68 8.68 21.50
N GLN A 278 15.84 7.87 20.46
CA GLN A 278 16.12 6.42 20.57
C GLN A 278 14.98 5.62 21.22
N ALA A 279 13.72 6.06 21.03
CA ALA A 279 12.54 5.37 21.55
C ALA A 279 12.48 3.90 21.12
N ILE A 280 12.73 3.62 19.84
CA ILE A 280 12.70 2.25 19.29
C ILE A 280 13.97 1.48 19.64
N SER A 281 13.84 0.19 19.97
CA SER A 281 14.97 -0.70 20.28
C SER A 281 15.88 -0.94 19.06
N HIS A 282 17.17 -1.12 19.29
CA HIS A 282 18.14 -1.41 18.23
C HIS A 282 17.83 -2.74 17.53
N LYS A 283 17.44 -3.77 18.30
CA LYS A 283 16.98 -5.05 17.72
C LYS A 283 15.82 -4.84 16.75
N MET A 284 14.87 -3.95 17.07
CA MET A 284 13.76 -3.64 16.15
C MET A 284 14.22 -2.86 14.92
N ILE A 285 15.14 -1.90 15.08
CA ILE A 285 15.75 -1.19 13.95
C ILE A 285 16.43 -2.16 12.99
N GLU A 286 17.22 -3.12 13.49
CA GLU A 286 17.84 -4.16 12.66
C GLU A 286 16.79 -4.96 11.85
N ARG A 287 15.62 -5.23 12.44
CA ARG A 287 14.53 -5.92 11.75
C ARG A 287 13.93 -5.11 10.61
N ILE A 288 13.81 -3.79 10.74
CA ILE A 288 13.36 -2.92 9.65
C ILE A 288 14.31 -3.04 8.45
N PHE A 289 15.63 -3.06 8.71
CA PHE A 289 16.66 -3.18 7.67
C PHE A 289 16.87 -4.62 7.15
N SER A 290 16.21 -5.62 7.74
CA SER A 290 16.37 -7.04 7.36
C SER A 290 15.74 -7.40 6.01
N GLY A 291 14.90 -6.52 5.46
CA GLY A 291 14.14 -6.79 4.23
C GLY A 291 12.75 -7.39 4.46
N THR A 292 12.31 -7.55 5.72
CA THR A 292 10.98 -8.14 6.04
C THR A 292 9.81 -7.20 5.70
N VAL A 293 10.04 -5.89 5.77
CA VAL A 293 9.05 -4.83 5.49
C VAL A 293 9.39 -3.95 4.28
N THR A 294 10.55 -4.17 3.64
CA THR A 294 10.96 -3.39 2.46
C THR A 294 10.79 -4.19 1.18
N ARG A 295 10.42 -3.49 0.10
CA ARG A 295 10.23 -4.13 -1.22
C ARG A 295 11.52 -4.24 -2.00
N ASP A 296 12.41 -3.27 -1.84
CA ASP A 296 13.68 -3.27 -2.53
C ASP A 296 14.69 -4.15 -1.79
N ARG A 297 15.13 -5.22 -2.47
CA ARG A 297 16.17 -6.12 -1.95
C ARG A 297 17.52 -5.42 -1.73
N ARG A 298 17.69 -4.19 -2.24
CA ARG A 298 18.88 -3.36 -1.99
C ARG A 298 18.98 -2.93 -0.53
N VAL A 299 17.87 -2.74 0.18
CA VAL A 299 17.90 -2.33 1.60
C VAL A 299 18.75 -3.28 2.44
N TYR A 300 18.50 -4.58 2.34
CA TYR A 300 19.27 -5.60 3.06
C TYR A 300 20.75 -5.63 2.66
N LYS A 301 21.07 -5.33 1.40
CA LYS A 301 22.45 -5.40 0.88
C LYS A 301 23.26 -4.15 1.19
N GLU A 302 22.61 -2.99 1.18
CA GLU A 302 23.26 -1.69 1.29
C GLU A 302 23.13 -1.10 2.70
N GLY A 303 22.26 -1.66 3.54
CA GLY A 303 22.07 -1.22 4.92
C GLY A 303 21.44 0.17 5.03
N ARG A 304 20.64 0.56 4.03
CA ARG A 304 20.10 1.90 3.85
C ARG A 304 18.62 1.83 3.46
N LEU A 305 17.79 2.66 4.10
CA LEU A 305 16.37 2.85 3.77
C LEU A 305 16.19 4.07 2.88
N SER A 306 15.33 3.97 1.87
CA SER A 306 14.97 5.13 1.06
C SER A 306 13.93 6.00 1.78
N TYR A 307 13.74 7.24 1.31
CA TYR A 307 12.61 8.08 1.74
C TYR A 307 11.25 7.36 1.64
N ALA A 308 11.03 6.56 0.59
CA ALA A 308 9.79 5.81 0.43
C ALA A 308 9.61 4.76 1.53
N ASP A 309 10.68 4.05 1.93
CA ASP A 309 10.62 3.10 3.03
C ASP A 309 10.41 3.81 4.39
N PHE A 310 11.02 4.98 4.57
CA PHE A 310 10.83 5.80 5.77
C PHE A 310 9.37 6.27 5.95
N VAL A 311 8.67 6.61 4.86
CA VAL A 311 7.24 6.96 4.92
C VAL A 311 6.42 5.82 5.53
N TRP A 312 6.70 4.57 5.15
CA TRP A 312 6.02 3.40 5.72
C TRP A 312 6.37 3.19 7.18
N PHE A 313 7.65 3.37 7.53
CA PHE A 313 8.11 3.30 8.90
C PHE A 313 7.36 4.31 9.78
N LEU A 314 7.39 5.60 9.44
CA LEU A 314 6.85 6.67 10.28
C LEU A 314 5.35 6.52 10.48
N ILE A 315 4.58 6.25 9.42
CA ILE A 315 3.12 6.03 9.54
C ILE A 315 2.83 4.79 10.41
N SER A 316 3.65 3.73 10.32
CA SER A 316 3.46 2.54 11.14
C SER A 316 3.85 2.78 12.60
N GLU A 317 4.87 3.59 12.85
CA GLU A 317 5.36 3.93 14.20
C GLU A 317 4.32 4.75 14.96
N GLU A 318 3.78 5.77 14.31
CA GLU A 318 2.91 6.74 14.96
C GLU A 318 1.47 6.22 15.15
N ASP A 319 0.99 5.32 14.27
CA ASP A 319 -0.31 4.65 14.44
C ASP A 319 -0.21 3.13 14.35
N LYS A 320 0.07 2.51 15.50
CA LYS A 320 0.14 1.04 15.70
C LYS A 320 -1.22 0.36 15.82
N LYS A 321 -2.33 1.10 15.67
CA LYS A 321 -3.70 0.57 15.71
C LYS A 321 -4.19 0.15 14.32
N THR A 322 -3.64 0.73 13.26
CA THR A 322 -4.04 0.39 11.89
C THR A 322 -3.68 -1.04 11.51
N ASP A 323 -4.56 -1.68 10.74
CA ASP A 323 -4.36 -3.02 10.19
C ASP A 323 -3.04 -3.18 9.41
N THR A 324 -2.57 -2.13 8.73
CA THR A 324 -1.29 -2.10 8.00
C THR A 324 -0.11 -2.03 8.96
N SER A 325 -0.17 -1.18 9.99
CA SER A 325 0.91 -1.08 10.97
C SER A 325 1.06 -2.37 11.78
N ILE A 326 -0.05 -3.01 12.16
CA ILE A 326 -0.01 -4.30 12.84
C ILE A 326 0.71 -5.35 11.98
N GLU A 327 0.46 -5.37 10.67
CA GLU A 327 1.18 -6.24 9.73
C GLU A 327 2.67 -5.88 9.62
N TYR A 328 3.00 -4.59 9.61
CA TYR A 328 4.37 -4.08 9.56
C TYR A 328 5.17 -4.59 10.76
N TRP A 329 4.70 -4.34 11.98
CA TRP A 329 5.39 -4.73 13.20
C TRP A 329 5.40 -6.23 13.45
N PHE A 330 4.31 -6.93 13.10
CA PHE A 330 4.30 -8.39 13.17
C PHE A 330 5.37 -9.02 12.28
N ARG A 331 5.55 -8.54 11.05
CA ARG A 331 6.63 -8.99 10.14
C ARG A 331 8.03 -8.73 10.69
N CYS A 332 8.20 -7.66 11.46
CA CYS A 332 9.47 -7.36 12.12
C CYS A 332 9.71 -8.30 13.30
N MET A 333 8.68 -8.57 14.11
CA MET A 333 8.79 -9.40 15.30
C MET A 333 8.88 -10.91 15.01
N ASP A 334 8.23 -11.37 13.93
CA ASP A 334 8.31 -12.74 13.43
C ASP A 334 9.69 -12.96 12.80
N LEU A 335 10.62 -13.48 13.59
CA LEU A 335 12.03 -13.61 13.24
C LEU A 335 12.24 -14.71 12.21
N ASP A 336 11.53 -15.83 12.35
CA ASP A 336 11.65 -16.99 11.47
C ASP A 336 10.62 -17.02 10.33
N GLY A 337 9.59 -16.18 10.39
CA GLY A 337 8.58 -16.02 9.35
C GLY A 337 7.54 -17.15 9.33
N ASP A 338 7.35 -17.87 10.43
CA ASP A 338 6.41 -18.99 10.51
C ASP A 338 4.95 -18.56 10.73
N GLY A 339 4.72 -17.26 10.99
CA GLY A 339 3.41 -16.66 11.20
C GLY A 339 2.92 -16.69 12.65
N VAL A 340 3.79 -16.99 13.63
CA VAL A 340 3.50 -17.02 15.06
C VAL A 340 4.61 -16.33 15.85
N LEU A 341 4.27 -15.45 16.79
CA LEU A 341 5.25 -14.95 17.76
C LEU A 341 5.42 -15.96 18.90
N SER A 342 6.57 -16.61 18.91
CA SER A 342 7.01 -17.55 19.93
C SER A 342 7.55 -16.84 21.18
N MET A 343 7.59 -17.54 22.31
CA MET A 343 8.16 -16.99 23.55
C MET A 343 9.62 -16.54 23.38
N TYR A 344 10.39 -17.25 22.56
CA TYR A 344 11.79 -16.91 22.26
C TYR A 344 11.89 -15.54 21.58
N GLU A 345 11.03 -15.26 20.60
CA GLU A 345 11.04 -13.98 19.88
C GLU A 345 10.59 -12.83 20.77
N LEU A 346 9.58 -13.05 21.61
CA LEU A 346 9.13 -12.06 22.59
C LEU A 346 10.22 -11.74 23.61
N GLU A 347 10.87 -12.76 24.18
CA GLU A 347 11.99 -12.60 25.11
C GLU A 347 13.17 -11.89 24.43
N TYR A 348 13.46 -12.22 23.17
CA TYR A 348 14.52 -11.58 22.39
C TYR A 348 14.33 -10.06 22.31
N PHE A 349 13.13 -9.55 22.03
CA PHE A 349 12.91 -8.09 22.03
C PHE A 349 12.85 -7.51 23.45
N TYR A 350 12.17 -8.21 24.37
CA TYR A 350 11.98 -7.72 25.73
C TYR A 350 13.30 -7.57 26.52
N GLU A 351 14.28 -8.44 26.27
CA GLU A 351 15.61 -8.34 26.89
C GLU A 351 16.25 -6.95 26.70
N GLU A 352 16.10 -6.35 25.52
CA GLU A 352 16.64 -5.01 25.27
C GLU A 352 15.81 -3.92 25.95
N GLN A 353 14.48 -4.09 26.03
CA GLN A 353 13.61 -3.19 26.78
C GLN A 353 13.98 -3.16 28.27
N CYS A 354 14.27 -4.32 28.88
CA CYS A 354 14.74 -4.39 30.26
C CYS A 354 16.03 -3.58 30.45
N GLN A 355 17.01 -3.73 29.56
CA GLN A 355 18.27 -2.97 29.63
C GLN A 355 18.05 -1.46 29.52
N LYS A 356 17.13 -1.01 28.66
CA LYS A 356 16.76 0.40 28.54
C LYS A 356 16.09 0.92 29.82
N LEU A 357 15.13 0.18 30.39
CA LEU A 357 14.48 0.53 31.66
C LEU A 357 15.47 0.64 32.81
N GLU A 358 16.40 -0.33 32.94
CA GLU A 358 17.45 -0.31 33.95
C GLU A 358 18.37 0.91 33.84
N THR A 359 18.69 1.32 32.60
CA THR A 359 19.49 2.52 32.34
C THR A 359 18.78 3.80 32.81
N MET A 360 17.44 3.79 32.81
CA MET A 360 16.59 4.85 33.34
C MET A 360 16.31 4.71 34.85
N ALA A 361 16.95 3.75 35.53
CA ALA A 361 16.72 3.39 36.93
C ALA A 361 15.28 2.95 37.24
N ILE A 362 14.59 2.36 36.26
CA ILE A 362 13.26 1.75 36.40
C ILE A 362 13.46 0.23 36.46
N GLU A 363 12.90 -0.42 37.48
CA GLU A 363 12.95 -1.88 37.61
C GLU A 363 12.01 -2.53 36.59
N PRO A 364 12.50 -3.29 35.61
CA PRO A 364 11.65 -3.95 34.63
C PRO A 364 10.89 -5.12 35.27
N LEU A 365 9.70 -5.40 34.75
CA LEU A 365 8.94 -6.58 35.12
C LEU A 365 9.67 -7.84 34.62
N PRO A 366 9.71 -8.95 35.40
CA PRO A 366 10.23 -10.22 34.89
C PRO A 366 9.49 -10.67 33.63
N PHE A 367 10.21 -11.32 32.70
CA PHE A 367 9.63 -11.71 31.41
C PHE A 367 8.42 -12.63 31.58
N GLU A 368 8.41 -13.57 32.55
CA GLU A 368 7.26 -14.46 32.74
C GLU A 368 5.99 -13.69 33.15
N ASP A 369 6.13 -12.66 33.97
CA ASP A 369 5.00 -11.81 34.41
C ASP A 369 4.52 -10.91 33.26
N CYS A 370 5.45 -10.32 32.50
CA CYS A 370 5.13 -9.55 31.29
C CYS A 370 4.40 -10.43 30.26
N LEU A 371 4.90 -11.63 30.01
CA LEU A 371 4.29 -12.58 29.08
C LEU A 371 2.87 -12.95 29.50
N CYS A 372 2.62 -13.17 30.80
CA CYS A 372 1.27 -13.41 31.31
C CYS A 372 0.33 -12.23 31.00
N GLN A 373 0.77 -10.99 31.28
CA GLN A 373 -0.01 -9.79 30.98
C GLN A 373 -0.31 -9.66 29.47
N MET A 374 0.69 -9.91 28.62
CA MET A 374 0.53 -9.82 27.17
C MET A 374 -0.38 -10.92 26.61
N LEU A 375 -0.35 -12.14 27.16
CA LEU A 375 -1.27 -13.20 26.79
C LEU A 375 -2.72 -12.88 27.21
N ASP A 376 -2.92 -12.27 28.38
CA ASP A 376 -4.23 -11.81 28.84
C ASP A 376 -4.76 -10.62 28.03
N LEU A 377 -3.88 -9.75 27.55
CA LEU A 377 -4.21 -8.63 26.68
C LEU A 377 -4.61 -9.12 25.28
N VAL A 378 -3.81 -9.99 24.66
CA VAL A 378 -4.03 -10.46 23.29
C VAL A 378 -5.11 -11.53 23.19
N LYS A 379 -5.20 -12.41 24.20
CA LYS A 379 -6.08 -13.59 24.25
C LYS A 379 -6.00 -14.41 22.96
N PRO A 380 -4.84 -15.05 22.68
CA PRO A 380 -4.65 -15.79 21.44
C PRO A 380 -5.63 -16.96 21.33
N GLU A 381 -6.02 -17.30 20.10
CA GLU A 381 -6.94 -18.43 19.84
C GLU A 381 -6.32 -19.78 20.25
N VAL A 382 -5.00 -19.90 20.14
CA VAL A 382 -4.22 -21.05 20.59
C VAL A 382 -3.25 -20.60 21.66
N GLU A 383 -3.31 -21.24 22.82
CA GLU A 383 -2.46 -20.92 23.98
C GLU A 383 -0.97 -20.95 23.60
N GLY A 384 -0.23 -19.92 24.02
CA GLY A 384 1.19 -19.77 23.75
C GLY A 384 1.56 -19.47 22.29
N LYS A 385 0.59 -19.18 21.41
CA LYS A 385 0.83 -18.85 20.00
C LYS A 385 0.11 -17.56 19.61
N ILE A 386 0.84 -16.45 19.57
CA ILE A 386 0.29 -15.16 19.16
C ILE A 386 0.40 -15.04 17.65
N THR A 387 -0.74 -15.01 16.95
CA THR A 387 -0.76 -14.80 15.50
C THR A 387 -1.11 -13.36 15.14
N LEU A 388 -0.81 -12.95 13.90
CA LEU A 388 -1.26 -11.66 13.36
C LEU A 388 -2.77 -11.45 13.52
N ARG A 389 -3.56 -12.53 13.36
CA ARG A 389 -5.02 -12.47 13.50
C ARG A 389 -5.43 -12.15 14.94
N ASP A 390 -4.70 -12.66 15.93
CA ASP A 390 -4.98 -12.39 17.34
C ASP A 390 -4.71 -10.92 17.67
N LEU A 391 -3.58 -10.36 17.22
CA LEU A 391 -3.25 -8.94 17.42
C LEU A 391 -4.26 -8.00 16.75
N LYS A 392 -4.72 -8.31 15.54
CA LYS A 392 -5.79 -7.53 14.89
C LYS A 392 -7.14 -7.62 15.63
N ARG A 393 -7.41 -8.77 16.27
CA ARG A 393 -8.66 -9.02 17.00
C ARG A 393 -8.68 -8.33 18.35
N CYS A 394 -7.55 -8.24 19.06
CA CYS A 394 -7.52 -7.75 20.44
C CYS A 394 -7.73 -6.24 20.58
N LYS A 395 -7.54 -5.47 19.50
CA LYS A 395 -7.66 -3.98 19.48
C LYS A 395 -6.68 -3.21 20.36
N LEU A 396 -5.81 -3.92 21.08
CA LEU A 396 -4.78 -3.39 21.96
C LEU A 396 -3.36 -3.73 21.46
N SER A 397 -3.21 -3.99 20.16
CA SER A 397 -1.93 -4.34 19.54
C SER A 397 -0.85 -3.27 19.72
N HIS A 398 -1.23 -1.99 19.77
CA HIS A 398 -0.32 -0.88 19.98
C HIS A 398 0.39 -0.97 21.34
N ILE A 399 -0.35 -1.26 22.43
CA ILE A 399 0.23 -1.51 23.77
C ILE A 399 1.19 -2.69 23.70
N PHE A 400 0.75 -3.81 23.10
CA PHE A 400 1.57 -5.00 22.94
C PHE A 400 2.91 -4.67 22.26
N PHE A 401 2.88 -3.95 21.14
CA PHE A 401 4.08 -3.58 20.40
C PHE A 401 4.99 -2.65 21.20
N ASP A 402 4.43 -1.60 21.81
CA ASP A 402 5.22 -0.62 22.57
C ASP A 402 5.94 -1.30 23.76
N THR A 403 5.27 -2.24 24.46
CA THR A 403 5.89 -3.05 25.53
C THR A 403 7.19 -3.74 25.09
N PHE A 404 7.24 -4.27 23.86
CA PHE A 404 8.38 -5.06 23.40
C PHE A 404 9.49 -4.23 22.74
N PHE A 405 9.23 -3.02 22.25
CA PHE A 405 10.27 -2.30 21.50
C PHE A 405 10.20 -0.76 21.48
N ASN A 406 9.20 -0.11 22.07
CA ASN A 406 9.15 1.36 22.15
C ASN A 406 9.10 1.81 23.61
N ILE A 407 10.22 2.28 24.14
CA ILE A 407 10.36 2.62 25.56
C ILE A 407 9.51 3.83 25.97
N GLU A 408 9.42 4.85 25.12
CA GLU A 408 8.72 6.09 25.42
C GLU A 408 7.21 5.85 25.50
N LYS A 409 6.63 5.29 24.44
CA LYS A 409 5.19 4.97 24.38
C LYS A 409 4.81 3.91 25.42
N TYR A 410 5.71 2.97 25.74
CA TYR A 410 5.50 2.03 26.86
C TYR A 410 5.32 2.76 28.20
N LEU A 411 6.20 3.70 28.53
CA LEU A 411 6.14 4.46 29.78
C LEU A 411 4.90 5.34 29.86
N ASP A 412 4.41 5.85 28.72
CA ASP A 412 3.15 6.59 28.65
C ASP A 412 1.95 5.70 28.98
N HIS A 413 1.93 4.46 28.49
CA HIS A 413 0.85 3.52 28.81
C HIS A 413 0.84 3.12 30.28
N GLU A 414 2.02 2.94 30.89
CA GLU A 414 2.14 2.61 32.32
C GLU A 414 1.65 3.74 33.25
N GLN A 415 1.73 4.99 32.79
CA GLN A 415 1.25 6.16 33.54
C GLN A 415 -0.26 6.39 33.38
N LYS A 416 -0.88 5.84 32.33
CA LYS A 416 -2.32 6.00 32.07
C LYS A 416 -3.17 5.20 33.05
N ASP A 417 -4.31 5.77 33.43
CA ASP A 417 -5.29 5.09 34.27
C ASP A 417 -5.83 3.84 33.55
N PRO A 418 -5.86 2.64 34.16
CA PRO A 418 -6.44 1.44 33.56
C PRO A 418 -7.88 1.60 33.03
N PHE A 419 -8.68 2.51 33.60
CA PHE A 419 -10.03 2.83 33.13
C PHE A 419 -10.06 3.72 31.88
N SER A 420 -8.94 4.33 31.48
CA SER A 420 -8.84 5.07 30.22
C SER A 420 -8.75 4.12 29.02
N VAL A 421 -7.95 3.06 29.11
CA VAL A 421 -7.80 2.02 28.09
C VAL A 421 -9.12 1.32 27.78
N ILE A 422 -9.94 1.05 28.81
CA ILE A 422 -11.27 0.45 28.61
C ILE A 422 -12.20 1.39 27.84
N ARG A 423 -12.16 2.70 28.15
CA ARG A 423 -12.96 3.70 27.45
C ARG A 423 -12.53 3.85 25.99
N GLU A 424 -11.22 3.82 25.70
CA GLU A 424 -10.70 3.86 24.33
C GLU A 424 -11.21 2.69 23.47
N VAL A 425 -11.32 1.49 24.05
CA VAL A 425 -11.89 0.33 23.34
C VAL A 425 -13.39 0.49 23.07
N GLU A 426 -14.11 1.18 23.95
CA GLU A 426 -15.56 1.43 23.80
C GLU A 426 -15.88 2.56 22.80
N THR A 427 -14.97 3.53 22.61
CA THR A 427 -15.11 4.65 21.65
C THR A 427 -14.48 4.40 20.27
N ASP A 428 -13.95 3.20 20.01
CA ASP A 428 -13.33 2.80 18.74
C ASP A 428 -14.26 3.12 17.54
N GLY A 429 -13.88 4.12 16.73
CA GLY A 429 -14.57 4.51 15.49
C GLY A 429 -15.17 5.93 15.42
N GLN A 430 -15.05 6.77 16.45
CA GLN A 430 -15.50 8.18 16.41
C GLN A 430 -14.38 9.22 16.53
N GLU A 431 -13.14 8.80 16.75
CA GLU A 431 -12.00 9.70 16.93
C GLU A 431 -11.10 9.79 15.69
N VAL A 432 -10.51 10.98 15.51
CA VAL A 432 -9.38 11.25 14.60
C VAL A 432 -8.26 10.23 14.87
N SER A 433 -7.63 9.73 13.81
CA SER A 433 -6.62 8.66 13.98
C SER A 433 -5.38 9.15 14.74
N ASP A 434 -4.60 8.24 15.32
CA ASP A 434 -3.38 8.62 16.05
C ASP A 434 -2.39 9.31 15.10
N TRP A 435 -2.27 8.83 13.85
CA TRP A 435 -1.50 9.49 12.79
C TRP A 435 -1.98 10.92 12.51
N GLU A 436 -3.29 11.13 12.39
CA GLU A 436 -3.85 12.46 12.08
C GLU A 436 -3.63 13.45 13.24
N LYS A 437 -3.75 12.99 14.49
CA LYS A 437 -3.43 13.79 15.68
C LYS A 437 -1.95 14.17 15.69
N TYR A 438 -1.06 13.19 15.53
CA TYR A 438 0.39 13.41 15.48
C TYR A 438 0.79 14.39 14.37
N ALA A 439 0.28 14.19 13.15
CA ALA A 439 0.64 15.03 12.02
C ALA A 439 0.15 16.48 12.19
N ALA A 440 -1.03 16.70 12.79
CA ALA A 440 -1.51 18.05 13.10
C ALA A 440 -0.63 18.73 14.16
N GLU A 441 -0.33 18.04 15.25
CA GLU A 441 0.50 18.57 16.35
C GLU A 441 1.93 18.91 15.90
N GLU A 442 2.58 18.00 15.16
CA GLU A 442 3.94 18.21 14.65
C GLU A 442 3.98 19.32 13.60
N TYR A 443 2.95 19.44 12.75
CA TYR A 443 2.88 20.53 11.78
C TYR A 443 2.80 21.89 12.48
N ASP A 444 1.95 22.02 13.51
CA ASP A 444 1.83 23.23 14.30
C ASP A 444 3.16 23.62 14.98
N ILE A 445 3.91 22.63 15.49
CA ILE A 445 5.24 22.84 16.07
C ILE A 445 6.22 23.34 15.00
N LEU A 446 6.32 22.68 13.85
CA LEU A 446 7.23 23.05 12.77
C LEU A 446 6.96 24.47 12.25
N VAL A 447 5.69 24.84 12.08
CA VAL A 447 5.30 26.20 11.67
C VAL A 447 5.65 27.24 12.74
N ALA A 448 5.46 26.91 14.02
CA ALA A 448 5.83 27.80 15.12
C ALA A 448 7.35 28.02 15.21
N GLU A 449 8.16 26.98 14.99
CA GLU A 449 9.62 27.05 14.97
C GLU A 449 10.15 27.88 13.79
N GLU A 450 9.57 27.73 12.60
CA GLU A 450 9.91 28.54 11.43
C GLU A 450 9.61 30.03 11.68
N ALA A 451 8.43 30.34 12.22
CA ALA A 451 8.04 31.70 12.57
C ALA A 451 8.94 32.32 13.65
N ALA A 452 9.41 31.54 14.62
CA ALA A 452 10.33 32.00 15.66
C ALA A 452 11.74 32.28 15.10
N ASN A 453 12.22 31.43 14.18
CA ASN A 453 13.51 31.61 13.52
C ASN A 453 13.53 32.86 12.62
N ASP A 454 12.44 33.15 11.92
CA ASP A 454 12.31 34.37 11.11
C ASP A 454 12.28 35.63 11.96
N GLN A 455 11.56 35.63 13.09
CA GLN A 455 11.56 36.73 14.05
C GLN A 455 12.93 36.96 14.71
N CYS A 456 13.70 35.88 14.94
CA CYS A 456 15.06 35.99 15.49
C CYS A 456 16.04 36.58 14.46
N ASN A 457 15.88 36.23 13.17
CA ASN A 457 16.69 36.80 12.08
C ASN A 457 16.37 38.29 11.84
N ASP A 458 15.10 38.69 11.90
CA ASP A 458 14.71 40.11 11.81
C ASP A 458 15.14 40.92 13.05
N GLY A 459 15.12 40.30 14.25
CA GLY A 459 15.63 40.89 15.48
C GLY A 459 17.14 41.14 15.47
N LYS A 460 17.92 40.26 14.83
CA LYS A 460 19.37 40.44 14.61
C LYS A 460 19.67 41.58 13.64
N LEU A 461 18.90 41.70 12.56
CA LEU A 461 19.00 42.83 11.63
C LEU A 461 18.69 44.15 12.34
N MET A 462 17.70 44.18 13.23
CA MET A 462 17.37 45.39 14.00
C MET A 462 18.42 45.70 15.08
N SER A 463 18.99 44.70 15.75
CA SER A 463 20.07 44.92 16.73
C SER A 463 21.37 45.41 16.09
N ASP A 464 21.71 44.91 14.90
CA ASP A 464 22.91 45.36 14.18
C ASP A 464 22.74 46.79 13.61
N TYR A 465 21.50 47.22 13.36
CA TYR A 465 21.17 48.61 12.99
C TYR A 465 21.23 49.59 14.19
N PHE A 466 21.00 49.12 15.42
CA PHE A 466 21.10 49.95 16.64
C PHE A 466 22.49 49.95 17.28
N VAL A 467 23.37 49.01 16.94
CA VAL A 467 24.77 48.99 17.38
C VAL A 467 25.69 49.76 16.40
N SER A 468 25.20 50.13 15.22
CA SER A 468 25.98 50.81 14.16
C SER A 468 25.67 52.31 13.97
N ASN A 469 24.96 52.98 14.88
CA ASN A 469 24.69 54.42 14.83
C ASN A 469 25.17 55.18 16.07
#